data_AF-A0A6G3MN75-F1
#
_entry.id   AF-A0A6G3MN75-F1
#
_cell.length_a   1.000
_cell.length_b   1.000
_cell.length_c   1.000
_cell.angle_alpha   90.00
_cell.angle_beta   90.00
_cell.angle_gamma   90.00
#
_symmetry.space_group_name_H-M   'P 1'
#
loop_
_entity.id
_entity.type
_entity.pdbx_description
1 polymer ?
#
loop_
_entity_poly.entity_id
_entity_poly.type
_entity_poly.pdbx_seq_one_letter_code
_entity_poly.pdbx_strand_id
1 'polypeptide(L)'
;HFCCTKCGTILVGKSYYLNDKLPYCEEHFREFFGKICCMCKLGVIEGESLVNERIHCRLHCVCYICLKNVREKITTDLDGKPLCRKCFEQLPIKVKKNLKDNKF
;
A
#
# COMPACT_ATOMS: atom_id res chain seq x y z
N HIS A 1 -15.32 28.06 12.12
CA HIS A 1 -15.63 27.10 11.04
C HIS A 1 -14.86 25.81 11.26
N PHE A 2 -15.42 24.66 10.89
CA PHE A 2 -14.74 23.37 10.95
C PHE A 2 -13.96 23.13 9.65
N CYS A 3 -12.64 23.34 9.71
CA CYS A 3 -11.76 23.39 8.54
C CYS A 3 -10.50 22.55 8.77
N CYS A 4 -9.87 22.08 7.69
CA CYS A 4 -8.56 21.43 7.75
C CYS A 4 -7.50 22.38 8.34
N THR A 5 -6.77 21.92 9.34
CA THR A 5 -5.68 22.66 9.99
C THR A 5 -4.58 23.08 9.01
N LYS A 6 -4.32 22.30 7.95
CA LYS A 6 -3.26 22.60 6.99
C LYS A 6 -3.66 23.57 5.88
N CYS A 7 -4.80 23.34 5.23
CA CYS A 7 -5.19 24.11 4.04
C CYS A 7 -6.44 24.98 4.20
N GLY A 8 -7.11 24.94 5.36
CA GLY A 8 -8.30 25.76 5.62
C GLY A 8 -9.58 25.30 4.92
N THR A 9 -9.54 24.25 4.09
CA THR A 9 -10.72 23.69 3.42
C THR A 9 -11.81 23.31 4.42
N ILE A 10 -13.04 23.73 4.15
CA ILE A 10 -14.23 23.37 4.95
C ILE A 10 -14.44 21.86 4.91
N LEU A 11 -14.58 21.24 6.09
CA LEU A 11 -14.69 19.79 6.26
C LEU A 11 -16.14 19.31 6.47
N VAL A 12 -17.11 20.22 6.59
CA VAL A 12 -18.52 19.88 6.72
C VAL A 12 -18.96 19.04 5.51
N GLY A 13 -19.49 17.83 5.76
CA GLY A 13 -19.90 16.89 4.71
C GLY A 13 -18.76 16.16 3.98
N LYS A 14 -17.52 16.27 4.45
CA LYS A 14 -16.34 15.57 3.88
C LYS A 14 -15.70 14.65 4.92
N SER A 15 -15.04 13.60 4.46
CA SER A 15 -14.18 12.78 5.30
C SER A 15 -13.01 13.61 5.85
N TYR A 16 -12.71 13.41 7.13
CA TYR A 16 -11.60 14.07 7.83
C TYR A 16 -11.01 13.12 8.88
N TYR A 17 -9.79 13.44 9.32
CA TYR A 17 -9.06 12.67 10.31
C TYR A 17 -8.50 13.59 11.40
N LEU A 18 -8.41 13.10 12.62
CA LEU A 18 -7.87 13.84 13.77
C LEU A 18 -6.46 13.37 14.07
N ASN A 19 -5.51 14.31 14.15
CA ASN A 19 -4.21 14.08 14.80
C ASN A 19 -4.08 15.09 15.95
N ASP A 20 -3.81 14.63 17.17
CA ASP A 20 -3.71 15.48 18.37
C ASP A 20 -4.89 16.45 18.53
N LYS A 21 -6.12 15.95 18.31
CA LYS A 21 -7.39 16.71 18.36
C LYS A 21 -7.53 17.81 17.28
N LEU A 22 -6.60 17.91 16.33
CA LEU A 22 -6.67 18.85 15.21
C LEU A 22 -7.21 18.15 13.95
N PRO A 23 -8.18 18.77 13.22
CA PRO A 23 -8.79 18.16 12.04
C PRO A 23 -8.01 18.38 10.75
N TYR A 24 -7.80 17.31 9.97
CA TYR A 24 -7.13 17.33 8.68
C TYR A 24 -8.04 16.75 7.59
N CYS A 25 -7.98 17.29 6.37
CA CYS A 25 -8.56 16.60 5.23
C CYS A 25 -7.78 15.30 4.96
N GLU A 26 -8.41 14.37 4.25
CA GLU A 26 -7.79 13.07 3.92
C GLU A 26 -6.42 13.22 3.26
N GLU A 27 -6.25 14.15 2.32
CA GLU A 27 -4.99 14.38 1.61
C GLU A 27 -3.84 14.76 2.56
N HIS A 28 -4.02 15.81 3.37
CA HIS A 28 -2.96 16.22 4.30
C HIS A 28 -2.76 15.21 5.43
N PHE A 29 -3.82 14.54 5.89
CA PHE A 29 -3.63 13.49 6.89
C PHE A 29 -2.80 12.33 6.33
N ARG A 30 -3.06 11.94 5.07
CA ARG A 30 -2.28 10.93 4.35
C ARG A 30 -0.83 11.35 4.17
N GLU A 31 -0.59 12.60 3.82
CA GLU A 31 0.74 13.16 3.58
C GLU A 31 1.59 13.18 4.86
N PHE A 32 1.04 13.71 5.97
CA PHE A 32 1.81 13.91 7.20
C PHE A 32 1.82 12.69 8.14
N PHE A 33 0.74 11.91 8.18
CA PHE A 33 0.53 10.87 9.19
C PHE A 33 0.28 9.48 8.59
N GLY A 34 0.18 9.37 7.27
CA GLY A 34 -0.03 8.09 6.59
C GLY A 34 1.21 7.19 6.66
N LYS A 35 0.98 5.88 6.79
CA LYS A 35 2.06 4.88 6.70
C LYS A 35 2.51 4.75 5.25
N ILE A 36 3.81 4.80 4.98
CA ILE A 36 4.31 4.82 3.60
C ILE A 36 4.27 3.42 2.98
N CYS A 37 3.56 3.27 1.87
CA CYS A 37 3.62 2.05 1.08
C CYS A 37 5.01 1.87 0.47
N CYS A 38 5.65 0.72 0.67
CA CYS A 38 7.01 0.48 0.20
C CYS A 38 7.13 0.46 -1.34
N MET A 39 6.04 0.21 -2.06
CA MET A 39 5.99 0.16 -3.53
C MET A 39 5.75 1.53 -4.16
N CYS A 40 4.59 2.16 -3.91
CA CYS A 40 4.25 3.45 -4.54
C CYS A 40 4.73 4.69 -3.79
N LYS A 41 5.31 4.53 -2.60
CA LYS A 41 5.77 5.64 -1.73
C LYS A 41 4.67 6.63 -1.31
N LEU A 42 3.41 6.29 -1.51
CA LEU A 42 2.28 7.08 -1.04
C LEU A 42 1.88 6.68 0.39
N GLY A 43 1.41 7.66 1.16
CA GLY A 43 0.83 7.42 2.48
C GLY A 43 -0.45 6.60 2.42
N VAL A 44 -0.63 5.74 3.41
CA VAL A 44 -1.82 4.90 3.61
C VAL A 44 -2.44 5.27 4.95
N ILE A 45 -3.73 5.60 4.92
CA ILE A 45 -4.47 5.96 6.13
C ILE A 45 -5.10 4.72 6.76
N GLU A 46 -5.70 3.85 5.94
CA GLU A 46 -6.35 2.61 6.35
C GLU A 46 -6.17 1.51 5.31
N GLY A 47 -6.32 0.26 5.75
CA GLY A 47 -6.27 -0.92 4.87
C GLY A 47 -4.86 -1.24 4.38
N GLU A 48 -3.84 -0.83 5.13
CA GLU A 48 -2.49 -1.29 4.91
C GLU A 48 -2.33 -2.77 5.29
N SER A 49 -1.35 -3.43 4.67
CA SER A 49 -0.95 -4.78 5.03
C SER A 49 0.55 -4.79 5.31
N LEU A 50 0.95 -5.46 6.38
CA LEU A 50 2.35 -5.75 6.66
C LEU A 50 2.71 -7.05 5.93
N VAL A 51 3.52 -6.94 4.89
CA VAL A 51 3.94 -8.06 4.04
C VAL A 51 5.44 -7.98 3.88
N ASN A 52 6.17 -9.09 4.10
CA ASN A 52 7.64 -9.07 4.15
C ASN A 52 8.19 -7.96 5.08
N GLU A 53 7.55 -7.76 6.25
CA GLU A 53 7.92 -6.74 7.23
C GLU A 53 7.88 -5.28 6.71
N ARG A 54 7.25 -5.05 5.56
CA ARG A 54 7.08 -3.73 4.95
C ARG A 54 5.60 -3.40 4.76
N ILE A 55 5.27 -2.11 4.85
CA ILE A 55 3.89 -1.62 4.67
C ILE A 55 3.54 -1.61 3.18
N HIS A 56 2.39 -2.19 2.84
CA HIS A 56 1.82 -2.18 1.50
C HIS A 56 0.41 -1.59 1.54
N CYS A 57 0.05 -0.77 0.55
CA CYS A 57 -1.34 -0.33 0.39
C CYS A 57 -2.17 -1.45 -0.25
N ARG A 58 -3.50 -1.33 -0.18
CA ARG A 58 -4.46 -2.31 -0.72
C ARG A 58 -4.22 -2.74 -2.17
N LEU A 59 -3.63 -1.89 -3.00
CA LEU A 59 -3.34 -2.19 -4.41
C LEU A 59 -2.04 -3.00 -4.57
N HIS A 60 -1.09 -2.83 -3.65
CA HIS A 60 0.23 -3.46 -3.70
C HIS A 60 0.35 -4.70 -2.79
N CYS A 61 -0.76 -5.16 -2.20
CA CYS A 61 -0.84 -6.43 -1.49
C CYS A 61 -1.77 -7.45 -2.16
N VAL A 62 -2.10 -7.27 -3.45
CA VAL A 62 -2.98 -8.16 -4.21
C VAL A 62 -2.18 -8.91 -5.26
N CYS A 63 -2.34 -10.23 -5.35
CA CYS A 63 -1.67 -11.02 -6.39
C CYS A 63 -2.14 -10.62 -7.79
N TYR A 64 -1.22 -10.26 -8.68
CA TYR A 64 -1.52 -9.86 -10.06
C TYR A 64 -2.18 -10.98 -10.88
N ILE A 65 -1.88 -12.26 -10.57
CA ILE A 65 -2.43 -13.41 -11.31
C ILE A 65 -3.84 -13.77 -10.84
N CYS A 66 -4.06 -13.92 -9.53
CA CYS A 66 -5.33 -14.42 -9.01
C CYS A 66 -6.20 -13.37 -8.32
N LEU A 67 -5.72 -12.12 -8.25
CA LEU A 67 -6.39 -10.96 -7.66
C LEU A 67 -6.78 -11.12 -6.17
N LYS A 68 -6.19 -12.10 -5.47
CA LYS A 68 -6.40 -12.33 -4.04
C LYS A 68 -5.39 -11.56 -3.20
N ASN A 69 -5.84 -11.06 -2.05
CA ASN A 69 -4.98 -10.43 -1.06
C ASN A 69 -3.88 -11.39 -0.56
N VAL A 70 -2.68 -10.87 -0.43
CA VAL A 70 -1.48 -11.53 0.08
C VAL A 70 -1.21 -10.99 1.47
N ARG A 71 -1.26 -11.86 2.48
CA ARG A 71 -1.19 -11.46 3.89
C ARG A 71 0.15 -11.74 4.57
N GLU A 72 0.96 -12.62 4.01
CA GLU A 72 2.19 -13.09 4.65
C GLU A 72 3.42 -12.70 3.81
N LYS A 73 3.55 -13.34 2.65
CA LYS A 73 4.71 -13.22 1.78
C LYS A 73 4.31 -12.98 0.34
N ILE A 74 4.92 -11.98 -0.26
CA ILE A 74 4.73 -11.59 -1.65
C ILE A 74 6.06 -11.62 -2.37
N THR A 75 6.04 -12.15 -3.59
CA THR A 75 7.17 -12.08 -4.53
C THR A 75 6.76 -11.15 -5.64
N THR A 76 7.63 -10.29 -6.13
CA THR A 76 7.32 -9.45 -7.29
C THR A 76 7.79 -10.11 -8.58
N ASP A 77 7.11 -9.83 -9.69
CA ASP A 77 7.65 -10.10 -11.02
C ASP A 77 8.73 -9.07 -11.42
N LEU A 78 9.21 -9.13 -12.65
CA LEU A 78 10.22 -8.20 -13.19
C LEU A 78 9.73 -6.75 -13.25
N ASP A 79 8.42 -6.54 -13.36
CA ASP A 79 7.79 -5.21 -13.38
C ASP A 79 7.44 -4.71 -11.96
N GLY A 80 7.83 -5.45 -10.92
CA GLY A 80 7.46 -5.14 -9.54
C GLY A 80 6.04 -5.56 -9.17
N LYS A 81 5.34 -6.33 -10.02
CA LYS A 81 3.94 -6.69 -9.77
C LYS A 81 3.86 -7.79 -8.70
N PRO A 82 3.03 -7.60 -7.67
CA PRO A 82 2.90 -8.55 -6.56
C PRO A 82 2.34 -9.92 -6.98
N LEU A 83 2.94 -11.01 -6.50
CA LEU A 83 2.51 -12.40 -6.71
C LEU A 83 2.40 -13.15 -5.38
N CYS A 84 1.31 -13.89 -5.18
CA CYS A 84 1.19 -14.79 -4.05
C CYS A 84 2.05 -16.04 -4.24
N ARG A 85 2.44 -16.69 -3.14
CA ARG A 85 3.23 -17.92 -3.15
C ARG A 85 2.65 -19.00 -4.08
N LYS A 86 1.34 -19.25 -4.00
CA LYS A 86 0.66 -20.28 -4.80
C LYS A 86 0.78 -20.02 -6.30
N CYS A 87 0.60 -18.78 -6.74
CA CYS A 87 0.73 -18.42 -8.15
C CYS A 87 2.20 -18.42 -8.59
N PHE A 88 3.12 -17.95 -7.73
CA PHE A 88 4.54 -18.02 -8.00
C PHE A 88 5.03 -19.46 -8.20
N GLU A 89 4.62 -20.40 -7.33
CA GLU A 89 5.03 -21.81 -7.41
C GLU A 89 4.56 -22.50 -8.70
N GLN A 90 3.43 -22.08 -9.26
CA GLN A 90 2.87 -22.58 -10.52
C GLN A 90 3.60 -22.06 -11.78
N LEU A 91 4.46 -21.05 -11.67
CA LEU A 91 5.22 -20.55 -12.81
C LEU A 91 6.27 -21.57 -13.29
N PRO A 92 6.61 -21.59 -14.60
CA PRO A 92 7.69 -22.43 -15.13
C PRO A 92 9.02 -22.17 -14.42
N ILE A 93 9.86 -23.21 -14.28
CA ILE A 93 11.14 -23.13 -13.53
C ILE A 93 12.05 -22.01 -14.06
N LYS A 94 12.13 -21.83 -15.38
CA LYS A 94 12.93 -20.78 -16.02
C LYS A 94 12.50 -19.38 -15.56
N VAL A 95 11.18 -19.13 -15.50
CA VAL A 95 10.62 -17.85 -15.03
C VAL A 95 10.92 -17.65 -13.55
N LYS A 96 10.73 -18.69 -12.72
CA LYS A 96 11.01 -18.61 -11.27
C LYS A 96 12.47 -18.30 -10.94
N LYS A 97 13.44 -18.77 -11.75
CA LYS A 97 14.86 -18.43 -11.58
C LYS A 97 15.10 -16.94 -11.84
N ASN A 98 14.65 -16.44 -12.99
CA ASN A 98 14.80 -15.03 -13.37
C ASN A 98 14.22 -14.05 -12.33
N LEU A 99 13.12 -14.41 -11.65
CA LEU A 99 12.53 -13.58 -10.60
C LEU A 99 13.31 -13.57 -9.28
N LYS A 100 14.06 -14.63 -8.96
CA LYS A 100 14.86 -14.70 -7.74
C LYS A 100 16.16 -13.89 -7.84
N ASP A 101 16.67 -13.76 -9.06
CA ASP A 101 17.96 -13.10 -9.35
C ASP A 101 17.83 -11.56 -9.37
N ASN A 102 16.62 -11.01 -9.41
CA ASN A 102 16.32 -9.56 -9.45
C ASN A 102 15.96 -8.96 -8.08
N LYS A 103 16.61 -9.41 -7.00
CA LYS A 103 16.48 -8.78 -5.68
C LYS A 103 17.50 -7.66 -5.53
N PHE A 104 17.05 -6.41 -5.67
CA PHE A 104 17.76 -5.23 -5.16
C PHE A 104 17.77 -5.21 -3.63
#